data_AF-A0A7J0GAS8-F1
#
_entry.id   AF-A0A7J0GAS8-F1
#
_cell.length_a   1.000
_cell.length_b   1.000
_cell.length_c   1.000
_cell.angle_alpha   90.00
_cell.angle_beta   90.00
_cell.angle_gamma   90.00
#
_symmetry.space_group_name_H-M   'P 1'
#
loop_
_entity.id
_entity.type
_entity.pdbx_description
1 polymer ?
#
loop_
_entity_poly.entity_id
_entity_poly.type
_entity_poly.pdbx_seq_one_letter_code
_entity_poly.pdbx_strand_id
1 'polypeptide(L)'
;MSKPPPLAITTNPSPPQTSQNHRPHSHPPPPQPQLTYSVTALRHLSDALSAFHRRYDELQEHLDFIRTSIDSKLLQLLDTEIVPIPETVPLTETLVSDTAKTDDNSTSPESVIEKLCRDNCSRSLRRYIVSHLQNVLKLREEVPSALKFAPNPAKLVMECFGRFFLQGIRAYDKASPMIASRQASVLVLEFFMLMGCDVGEIEEVVRKEAAEAAVEWRRRLVGEGGLGKACEVDARGLLLLIGCFGIPKIFRNDDVKDLIWASNAGAIRDALRRSSVLLARIPGTYVK
;
A
#
# COMPACT_ATOMS: atom_id res chain seq x y z
N MET A 1 67.55 -52.85 46.28
CA MET A 1 66.60 -53.47 47.22
C MET A 1 66.05 -52.37 48.10
N SER A 2 64.73 -52.13 48.05
CA SER A 2 63.88 -51.68 49.17
C SER A 2 62.48 -51.39 48.61
N LYS A 3 61.49 -52.17 49.08
CA LYS A 3 60.05 -52.07 48.76
C LYS A 3 59.46 -50.78 49.38
N PRO A 4 58.48 -50.13 48.73
CA PRO A 4 57.68 -49.09 49.36
C PRO A 4 56.46 -49.67 50.13
N PRO A 5 55.99 -49.02 51.21
CA PRO A 5 54.71 -49.32 51.87
C PRO A 5 53.54 -48.45 51.34
N PRO A 6 52.27 -48.76 51.71
CA PRO A 6 51.10 -48.57 50.84
C PRO A 6 50.30 -47.27 51.03
N LEU A 7 49.41 -47.05 50.05
CA LEU A 7 48.52 -45.90 49.83
C LEU A 7 47.62 -45.53 51.03
N ALA A 8 47.58 -44.23 51.34
CA ALA A 8 46.61 -43.60 52.23
C ALA A 8 45.44 -42.99 51.43
N ILE A 9 44.23 -43.20 51.94
CA ILE A 9 42.93 -42.79 51.39
C ILE A 9 42.74 -41.27 51.56
N THR A 10 42.32 -40.62 50.48
CA THR A 10 41.98 -39.19 50.41
C THR A 10 40.62 -38.90 51.05
N THR A 11 40.57 -37.98 52.02
CA THR A 11 39.35 -37.26 52.42
C THR A 11 39.59 -35.76 52.25
N ASN A 12 38.80 -35.13 51.37
CA ASN A 12 38.82 -33.68 51.12
C ASN A 12 38.19 -32.91 52.30
N PRO A 13 38.73 -31.74 52.68
CA PRO A 13 38.12 -30.85 53.67
C PRO A 13 37.09 -29.88 53.05
N SER A 14 36.04 -29.62 53.83
CA SER A 14 34.96 -28.64 53.56
C SER A 14 35.46 -27.18 53.59
N PRO A 15 34.84 -26.25 52.84
CA PRO A 15 35.21 -24.83 52.85
C PRO A 15 34.57 -24.04 54.01
N PRO A 16 35.13 -22.87 54.38
CA PRO A 16 34.89 -22.20 55.66
C PRO A 16 33.64 -21.30 55.70
N GLN A 17 33.08 -21.16 56.92
CA GLN A 17 31.95 -20.31 57.28
C GLN A 17 32.31 -18.81 57.20
N THR A 18 31.48 -18.02 56.50
CA THR A 18 31.47 -16.55 56.59
C THR A 18 30.35 -16.06 57.49
N SER A 19 30.72 -15.12 58.37
CA SER A 19 29.96 -14.50 59.45
C SER A 19 28.60 -13.91 59.06
N GLN A 20 27.64 -14.12 59.95
CA GLN A 20 26.30 -13.55 59.94
C GLN A 20 26.36 -12.03 60.15
N ASN A 21 25.69 -11.28 59.26
CA ASN A 21 25.30 -9.89 59.50
C ASN A 21 23.76 -9.85 59.51
N HIS A 22 23.18 -9.50 60.65
CA HIS A 22 21.73 -9.47 60.86
C HIS A 22 21.06 -8.40 59.99
N ARG A 23 20.11 -8.82 59.16
CA ARG A 23 19.16 -7.94 58.45
C ARG A 23 17.79 -8.10 59.14
N PRO A 24 17.09 -7.02 59.52
CA PRO A 24 15.76 -7.14 60.09
C PRO A 24 14.81 -7.74 59.05
N HIS A 25 14.00 -8.70 59.48
CA HIS A 25 12.96 -9.35 58.68
C HIS A 25 12.02 -8.31 58.07
N SER A 26 12.17 -8.05 56.77
CA SER A 26 11.11 -7.41 55.99
C SER A 26 10.10 -8.48 55.64
N HIS A 27 8.93 -8.42 56.30
CA HIS A 27 7.75 -9.18 55.93
C HIS A 27 7.50 -9.11 54.41
N PRO A 28 7.07 -10.20 53.75
CA PRO A 28 6.54 -10.09 52.40
C PRO A 28 5.32 -9.15 52.42
N PRO A 29 5.15 -8.25 51.44
CA PRO A 29 3.97 -7.40 51.38
C PRO A 29 2.72 -8.29 51.32
N PRO A 30 1.61 -7.91 51.97
CA PRO A 30 0.38 -8.68 51.92
C PRO A 30 -0.06 -8.84 50.45
N PRO A 31 -0.70 -9.96 50.07
CA PRO A 31 -1.24 -10.13 48.73
C PRO A 31 -2.21 -8.98 48.46
N GLN A 32 -1.82 -8.06 47.58
CA GLN A 32 -2.69 -6.99 47.16
C GLN A 32 -3.93 -7.61 46.51
N PRO A 33 -5.15 -7.13 46.81
CA PRO A 33 -6.34 -7.69 46.20
C PRO A 33 -6.19 -7.57 44.67
N GLN A 34 -6.31 -8.67 43.93
CA GLN A 34 -6.27 -8.69 42.45
C GLN A 34 -7.16 -7.60 41.82
N LEU A 35 -8.21 -7.21 42.56
CA LEU A 35 -9.11 -6.11 42.28
C LEU A 35 -8.42 -4.73 42.24
N THR A 36 -7.51 -4.40 43.16
CA THR A 36 -6.87 -3.08 43.19
C THR A 36 -5.91 -2.87 42.02
N TYR A 37 -5.20 -3.93 41.60
CA TYR A 37 -4.34 -3.91 40.41
C TYR A 37 -5.17 -3.75 39.12
N SER A 38 -6.29 -4.46 39.03
CA SER A 38 -7.20 -4.36 37.89
C SER A 38 -7.83 -2.98 37.77
N VAL A 39 -8.17 -2.35 38.90
CA VAL A 39 -8.73 -1.00 38.96
C VAL A 39 -7.68 0.06 38.58
N THR A 40 -6.43 -0.07 39.02
CA THR A 40 -5.36 0.85 38.60
C THR A 40 -5.02 0.69 37.12
N ALA A 41 -4.95 -0.55 36.62
CA ALA A 41 -4.74 -0.81 35.19
C ALA A 41 -5.85 -0.20 34.31
N LEU A 42 -7.11 -0.31 34.73
CA LEU A 42 -8.24 0.29 34.03
C LEU A 42 -8.16 1.82 34.04
N ARG A 43 -7.74 2.43 35.16
CA ARG A 43 -7.51 3.88 35.25
C ARG A 43 -6.42 4.33 34.29
N HIS A 44 -5.29 3.62 34.24
CA HIS A 44 -4.21 3.94 33.30
C HIS A 44 -4.65 3.80 31.83
N LEU A 45 -5.45 2.79 31.50
CA LEU A 45 -6.01 2.65 30.16
C LEU A 45 -6.97 3.79 29.83
N SER A 46 -7.82 4.20 30.77
CA SER A 46 -8.73 5.34 30.61
C SER A 46 -7.94 6.62 30.35
N ASP A 47 -6.89 6.88 31.13
CA ASP A 47 -6.03 8.06 30.97
C ASP A 47 -5.34 8.05 29.60
N ALA A 48 -4.84 6.89 29.16
CA ALA A 48 -4.23 6.72 27.85
C ALA A 48 -5.23 6.92 26.69
N LEU A 49 -6.46 6.42 26.84
CA LEU A 49 -7.54 6.63 25.86
C LEU A 49 -7.96 8.10 25.79
N SER A 50 -8.08 8.78 26.93
CA SER A 50 -8.36 10.22 26.96
C SER A 50 -7.23 11.04 26.33
N ALA A 51 -5.97 10.68 26.60
CA ALA A 51 -4.83 11.31 25.96
C ALA A 51 -4.83 11.07 24.44
N PHE A 52 -5.13 9.84 24.00
CA PHE A 52 -5.27 9.53 22.58
C PHE A 52 -6.38 10.33 21.91
N HIS A 53 -7.57 10.38 22.54
CA HIS A 53 -8.71 11.14 22.02
C HIS A 53 -8.37 12.62 21.83
N ARG A 54 -7.72 13.23 22.83
CA ARG A 54 -7.27 14.63 22.72
C ARG A 54 -6.29 14.83 21.55
N ARG A 55 -5.35 13.90 21.36
CA ARG A 55 -4.40 13.96 20.24
C ARG A 55 -5.07 13.76 18.88
N TYR A 56 -6.14 12.98 18.84
CA TYR A 56 -6.96 12.81 17.66
C TYR A 56 -7.74 14.10 17.34
N ASP A 57 -8.35 14.73 18.34
CA ASP A 57 -9.05 16.01 18.18
C ASP A 57 -8.09 17.12 17.73
N GLU A 58 -6.92 17.24 18.36
CA GLU A 58 -5.85 18.18 17.95
C GLU A 58 -5.45 17.98 16.47
N LEU A 59 -5.37 16.72 16.01
CA LEU A 59 -5.05 16.40 14.63
C LEU A 59 -6.20 16.78 13.68
N GLN A 60 -7.45 16.51 14.08
CA GLN A 60 -8.63 16.84 13.30
C GLN A 60 -8.74 18.36 13.11
N GLU A 61 -8.57 19.14 14.18
CA GLU A 61 -8.54 20.62 14.11
C GLU A 61 -7.44 21.12 13.18
N HIS A 62 -6.26 20.48 13.21
CA HIS A 62 -5.15 20.87 12.33
C HIS A 62 -5.44 20.56 10.85
N LEU A 63 -6.11 19.45 10.55
CA LEU A 63 -6.53 19.12 9.18
C LEU A 63 -7.60 20.11 8.68
N ASP A 64 -8.56 20.46 9.52
CA ASP A 64 -9.59 21.44 9.19
C ASP A 64 -8.98 22.85 8.98
N PHE A 65 -7.97 23.21 9.77
CA PHE A 65 -7.21 24.45 9.58
C PHE A 65 -6.45 24.46 8.24
N ILE A 66 -5.78 23.37 7.87
CA ILE A 66 -5.09 23.26 6.57
C ILE A 66 -6.10 23.41 5.44
N ARG A 67 -7.24 22.70 5.52
CA ARG A 67 -8.31 22.78 4.51
C ARG A 67 -8.80 24.22 4.35
N THR A 68 -9.13 24.88 5.46
CA THR A 68 -9.60 26.28 5.47
C THR A 68 -8.56 27.24 4.91
N SER A 69 -7.27 27.00 5.19
CA SER A 69 -6.17 27.82 4.68
C SER A 69 -5.98 27.66 3.17
N ILE A 70 -6.11 26.44 2.65
CA ILE A 70 -6.06 26.15 1.21
C ILE A 70 -7.25 26.83 0.51
N ASP A 71 -8.46 26.67 1.04
CA ASP A 71 -9.68 27.27 0.48
C ASP A 71 -9.59 28.80 0.47
N SER A 72 -9.09 29.41 1.56
CA SER A 72 -8.85 30.86 1.62
C SER A 72 -7.82 31.32 0.59
N LYS A 73 -6.74 30.54 0.38
CA LYS A 73 -5.72 30.88 -0.62
C LYS A 73 -6.24 30.73 -2.06
N LEU A 74 -7.09 29.73 -2.30
CA LEU A 74 -7.76 29.54 -3.60
C LEU A 74 -8.70 30.72 -3.91
N LEU A 75 -9.49 31.16 -2.93
CA LEU A 75 -10.38 32.33 -3.07
C LEU A 75 -9.59 33.61 -3.34
N GLN A 76 -8.46 33.84 -2.65
CA GLN A 76 -7.58 34.99 -2.93
C GLN A 76 -7.02 34.99 -4.36
N LEU A 77 -6.71 33.81 -4.91
CA LEU A 77 -6.20 33.70 -6.28
C LEU A 77 -7.30 33.97 -7.32
N LEU A 78 -8.55 33.60 -7.03
CA LEU A 78 -9.70 33.90 -7.87
C LEU A 78 -10.07 35.39 -7.86
N ASP A 79 -9.89 36.08 -6.74
CA ASP A 79 -10.14 37.52 -6.62
C ASP A 79 -9.02 38.41 -7.21
N THR A 80 -7.85 37.85 -7.55
CA THR A 80 -6.71 38.61 -8.09
C THR A 80 -6.75 38.75 -9.63
N GLU A 81 -7.70 38.11 -10.33
CA GLU A 81 -7.84 38.22 -11.80
C GLU A 81 -8.85 39.28 -12.29
N ILE A 82 -9.25 40.25 -11.47
CA ILE A 82 -10.12 41.37 -11.91
C ILE A 82 -9.41 42.71 -11.73
N VAL A 83 -8.62 43.10 -12.73
CA VAL A 83 -8.34 44.52 -13.03
C VAL A 83 -9.04 44.87 -14.36
N PRO A 84 -9.91 45.89 -14.39
CA PRO A 84 -10.70 46.25 -15.57
C PRO A 84 -10.01 47.29 -16.45
N ILE A 85 -9.99 47.11 -17.78
CA ILE A 85 -9.69 48.16 -18.77
C ILE A 85 -10.65 47.97 -19.98
N PRO A 86 -11.18 49.07 -20.56
CA PRO A 86 -12.55 49.13 -21.08
C PRO A 86 -12.72 48.91 -22.58
N GLU A 87 -14.01 48.80 -22.94
CA GLU A 87 -14.65 48.71 -24.25
C GLU A 87 -14.01 49.53 -25.39
N THR A 88 -13.95 48.94 -26.59
CA THR A 88 -14.45 49.53 -27.85
C THR A 88 -14.56 48.45 -28.95
N VAL A 89 -15.79 48.28 -29.44
CA VAL A 89 -16.27 47.49 -30.60
C VAL A 89 -15.78 48.11 -31.95
N PRO A 90 -16.06 47.60 -33.19
CA PRO A 90 -16.99 46.54 -33.60
C PRO A 90 -16.56 45.53 -34.70
N LEU A 91 -17.38 44.46 -34.77
CA LEU A 91 -17.83 43.62 -35.89
C LEU A 91 -17.12 43.64 -37.26
N THR A 92 -16.87 42.44 -37.80
CA THR A 92 -17.16 42.15 -39.21
C THR A 92 -17.51 40.67 -39.39
N GLU A 93 -18.70 40.42 -39.92
CA GLU A 93 -19.16 39.15 -40.48
C GLU A 93 -18.29 38.75 -41.68
N THR A 94 -17.99 37.46 -41.85
CA THR A 94 -18.04 36.83 -43.19
C THR A 94 -18.31 35.33 -43.09
N LEU A 95 -19.50 35.03 -43.59
CA LEU A 95 -20.19 33.81 -43.99
C LEU A 95 -19.36 32.59 -44.47
N VAL A 96 -19.74 31.43 -43.90
CA VAL A 96 -20.23 30.18 -44.53
C VAL A 96 -19.36 29.45 -45.56
N SER A 97 -19.07 28.18 -45.27
CA SER A 97 -19.37 27.10 -46.23
C SER A 97 -19.64 25.78 -45.52
N ASP A 98 -20.92 25.38 -45.57
CA ASP A 98 -21.43 24.04 -45.25
C ASP A 98 -20.83 22.97 -46.17
N THR A 99 -20.66 21.76 -45.64
CA THR A 99 -21.23 20.54 -46.24
C THR A 99 -21.28 19.44 -45.18
N ALA A 100 -22.47 19.23 -44.65
CA ALA A 100 -22.82 18.04 -43.89
C ALA A 100 -22.90 16.82 -44.82
N LYS A 101 -22.28 15.72 -44.40
CA LYS A 101 -22.93 14.41 -44.45
C LYS A 101 -22.71 13.69 -43.12
N THR A 102 -23.85 13.47 -42.48
CA THR A 102 -24.15 12.57 -41.38
C THR A 102 -23.43 11.24 -41.47
N ASP A 103 -22.70 10.90 -40.41
CA ASP A 103 -22.86 9.59 -39.79
C ASP A 103 -23.18 9.80 -38.31
N ASP A 104 -24.31 9.22 -37.94
CA ASP A 104 -24.85 9.12 -36.60
C ASP A 104 -23.93 8.21 -35.77
N ASN A 105 -23.11 8.81 -34.90
CA ASN A 105 -22.68 8.11 -33.71
C ASN A 105 -22.72 9.09 -32.55
N SER A 106 -23.65 8.82 -31.64
CA SER A 106 -23.80 9.43 -30.33
C SER A 106 -22.51 9.28 -29.52
N THR A 107 -21.52 10.11 -29.84
CA THR A 107 -20.26 10.13 -29.13
C THR A 107 -20.48 11.02 -27.93
N SER A 108 -20.85 10.38 -26.81
CA SER A 108 -20.65 10.94 -25.48
C SER A 108 -19.29 11.65 -25.45
N PRO A 109 -19.19 12.86 -24.85
CA PRO A 109 -17.90 13.55 -24.75
C PRO A 109 -16.86 12.58 -24.22
N GLU A 110 -15.86 12.29 -25.06
CA GLU A 110 -14.84 11.28 -24.77
C GLU A 110 -14.16 11.61 -23.45
N SER A 111 -14.16 10.66 -22.51
CA SER A 111 -13.57 10.93 -21.21
C SER A 111 -12.05 11.07 -21.35
N VAL A 112 -11.47 12.01 -20.58
CA VAL A 112 -10.02 12.27 -20.62
C VAL A 112 -9.21 10.99 -20.44
N ILE A 113 -9.65 10.09 -19.56
CA ILE A 113 -8.94 8.85 -19.27
C ILE A 113 -9.04 7.80 -20.40
N GLU A 114 -10.16 7.73 -21.12
CA GLU A 114 -10.28 6.87 -22.30
C GLU A 114 -9.28 7.29 -23.37
N LYS A 115 -9.15 8.60 -23.61
CA LYS A 115 -8.15 9.15 -24.53
C LYS A 115 -6.73 8.79 -24.08
N LEU A 116 -6.41 8.94 -22.79
CA LEU A 116 -5.09 8.58 -22.25
C LEU A 116 -4.76 7.08 -22.43
N CYS A 117 -5.76 6.21 -22.28
CA CYS A 117 -5.60 4.78 -22.49
C CYS A 117 -5.43 4.46 -23.98
N ARG A 118 -6.22 5.08 -24.87
CA ARG A 118 -6.12 4.91 -26.32
C ARG A 118 -4.78 5.39 -26.87
N ASP A 119 -4.31 6.53 -26.39
CA ASP A 119 -2.99 7.09 -26.72
C ASP A 119 -1.84 6.24 -26.14
N ASN A 120 -2.16 5.21 -25.35
CA ASN A 120 -1.24 4.26 -24.75
C ASN A 120 -0.10 4.93 -23.95
N CYS A 121 -0.41 6.06 -23.29
CA CYS A 121 0.60 6.88 -22.63
C CYS A 121 0.69 6.57 -21.13
N SER A 122 1.53 5.60 -20.77
CA SER A 122 1.75 5.14 -19.39
C SER A 122 2.11 6.26 -18.40
N ARG A 123 2.93 7.23 -18.83
CA ARG A 123 3.31 8.39 -18.01
C ARG A 123 2.13 9.30 -17.69
N SER A 124 1.29 9.59 -18.68
CA SER A 124 0.12 10.45 -18.49
C SER A 124 -0.95 9.74 -17.66
N LEU A 125 -1.16 8.44 -17.87
CA LEU A 125 -2.05 7.63 -17.04
C LEU A 125 -1.61 7.65 -15.57
N ARG A 126 -0.33 7.41 -15.28
CA ARG A 126 0.18 7.47 -13.89
C ARG A 126 -0.04 8.85 -13.28
N ARG A 127 0.25 9.93 -14.02
CA ARG A 127 0.05 11.31 -13.54
C ARG A 127 -1.43 11.57 -13.25
N TYR A 128 -2.33 11.13 -14.13
CA TYR A 128 -3.77 11.26 -13.94
C TYR A 128 -4.21 10.58 -12.64
N ILE A 129 -3.79 9.34 -12.41
CA ILE A 129 -4.11 8.59 -11.18
C ILE A 129 -3.58 9.34 -9.95
N VAL A 130 -2.32 9.81 -9.98
CA VAL A 130 -1.70 10.60 -8.88
C VAL A 130 -2.53 11.84 -8.55
N SER A 131 -2.97 12.60 -9.56
CA SER A 131 -3.78 13.82 -9.36
C SER A 131 -5.17 13.56 -8.79
N HIS A 132 -5.67 12.32 -8.87
CA HIS A 132 -7.01 11.94 -8.42
C HIS A 132 -7.01 10.95 -7.24
N LEU A 133 -5.88 10.77 -6.55
CA LEU A 133 -5.78 9.85 -5.40
C LEU A 133 -6.73 10.19 -4.25
N GLN A 134 -7.24 11.42 -4.17
CA GLN A 134 -8.25 11.80 -3.17
C GLN A 134 -9.62 11.16 -3.43
N ASN A 135 -9.87 10.67 -4.65
CA ASN A 135 -11.10 10.00 -5.03
C ASN A 135 -10.83 8.68 -5.75
N VAL A 136 -10.27 7.73 -5.00
CA VAL A 136 -9.98 6.36 -5.51
C VAL A 136 -11.25 5.64 -5.97
N LEU A 137 -12.42 5.93 -5.38
CA LEU A 137 -13.68 5.32 -5.79
C LEU A 137 -14.04 5.67 -7.23
N LYS A 138 -13.95 6.96 -7.58
CA LYS A 138 -14.16 7.42 -8.96
C LYS A 138 -13.16 6.78 -9.92
N LEU A 139 -11.89 6.70 -9.53
CA LEU A 139 -10.88 6.00 -10.33
C LEU A 139 -11.21 4.51 -10.53
N ARG A 140 -11.75 3.84 -9.51
CA ARG A 140 -12.19 2.43 -9.59
C ARG A 140 -13.35 2.23 -10.57
N GLU A 141 -14.21 3.23 -10.75
CA GLU A 141 -15.34 3.18 -11.68
C GLU A 141 -14.90 3.46 -13.13
N GLU A 142 -14.04 4.46 -13.32
CA GLU A 142 -13.68 4.97 -14.65
C GLU A 142 -12.50 4.21 -15.28
N VAL A 143 -11.41 3.99 -14.52
CA VAL A 143 -10.14 3.49 -15.07
C VAL A 143 -10.27 2.07 -15.65
N PRO A 144 -10.91 1.09 -14.98
CA PRO A 144 -11.03 -0.26 -15.54
C PRO A 144 -11.75 -0.30 -16.89
N SER A 145 -12.80 0.51 -17.06
CA SER A 145 -13.52 0.61 -18.33
C SER A 145 -12.68 1.31 -19.40
N ALA A 146 -11.98 2.38 -19.02
CA ALA A 146 -11.10 3.13 -19.92
C ALA A 146 -9.91 2.30 -20.42
N LEU A 147 -9.35 1.41 -19.59
CA LEU A 147 -8.23 0.53 -19.97
C LEU A 147 -8.55 -0.34 -21.19
N LYS A 148 -9.82 -0.66 -21.45
CA LYS A 148 -10.25 -1.46 -22.61
C LYS A 148 -10.01 -0.77 -23.96
N PHE A 149 -9.86 0.56 -23.96
CA PHE A 149 -9.55 1.33 -25.16
C PHE A 149 -8.06 1.35 -25.49
N ALA A 150 -7.20 0.86 -24.60
CA ALA A 150 -5.78 0.74 -24.87
C ALA A 150 -5.51 -0.36 -25.92
N PRO A 151 -4.61 -0.13 -26.90
CA PRO A 151 -4.26 -1.16 -27.88
C PRO A 151 -3.68 -2.43 -27.25
N ASN A 152 -2.92 -2.28 -26.17
CA ASN A 152 -2.43 -3.38 -25.35
C ASN A 152 -2.49 -2.97 -23.87
N PRO A 153 -3.62 -3.25 -23.17
CA PRO A 153 -3.84 -2.83 -21.79
C PRO A 153 -2.81 -3.41 -20.83
N ALA A 154 -2.42 -4.67 -21.02
CA ALA A 154 -1.46 -5.35 -20.16
C ALA A 154 -0.06 -4.69 -20.22
N LYS A 155 0.41 -4.35 -21.42
CA LYS A 155 1.67 -3.63 -21.62
C LYS A 155 1.60 -2.21 -21.06
N LEU A 156 0.50 -1.49 -21.31
CA LEU A 156 0.26 -0.16 -20.75
C LEU A 156 0.37 -0.17 -19.22
N VAL A 157 -0.27 -1.15 -18.58
CA VAL A 157 -0.27 -1.33 -17.13
C VAL A 157 1.13 -1.65 -16.63
N MET A 158 1.89 -2.51 -17.30
CA MET A 158 3.28 -2.81 -16.92
C MET A 158 4.19 -1.58 -17.00
N GLU A 159 4.08 -0.78 -18.06
CA GLU A 159 4.83 0.48 -18.18
C GLU A 159 4.39 1.52 -17.13
N CYS A 160 3.07 1.59 -16.87
CA CYS A 160 2.48 2.46 -15.85
C CYS A 160 2.78 2.00 -14.42
N PHE A 161 2.99 0.71 -14.20
CA PHE A 161 3.46 0.14 -12.93
C PHE A 161 4.95 0.48 -12.70
N GLY A 162 5.78 0.38 -13.74
CA GLY A 162 7.18 0.78 -13.69
C GLY A 162 8.02 -0.12 -12.78
N ARG A 163 9.07 0.45 -12.16
CA ARG A 163 10.09 -0.30 -11.40
C ARG A 163 10.29 0.20 -9.97
N PHE A 164 9.27 0.87 -9.40
CA PHE A 164 9.36 1.40 -8.05
C PHE A 164 9.67 0.30 -7.02
N PHE A 165 9.17 -0.91 -7.26
CA PHE A 165 9.30 -2.06 -6.39
C PHE A 165 10.74 -2.53 -6.17
N LEU A 166 11.72 -2.06 -6.94
CA LEU A 166 13.14 -2.36 -6.73
C LEU A 166 13.72 -1.58 -5.53
N GLN A 167 13.08 -0.48 -5.16
CA GLN A 167 13.52 0.36 -4.05
C GLN A 167 12.87 -0.12 -2.76
N GLY A 168 13.69 -0.27 -1.72
CA GLY A 168 13.23 -0.68 -0.39
C GLY A 168 12.44 0.39 0.34
N ILE A 169 11.76 0.01 1.44
CA ILE A 169 11.00 0.96 2.27
C ILE A 169 11.85 2.13 2.80
N ARG A 170 13.16 1.91 2.97
CA ARG A 170 14.13 2.92 3.43
C ARG A 170 14.44 4.01 2.40
N ALA A 171 14.05 3.82 1.13
CA ALA A 171 14.27 4.81 0.08
C ALA A 171 13.24 5.97 0.13
N TYR A 172 12.30 5.96 1.07
CA TYR A 172 11.20 6.91 1.13
C TYR A 172 11.09 7.52 2.52
N ASP A 173 11.37 8.82 2.61
CA ASP A 173 10.92 9.61 3.75
C ASP A 173 9.40 9.80 3.70
N LYS A 174 8.80 10.19 4.83
CA LYS A 174 7.35 10.33 4.99
C LYS A 174 6.73 11.47 4.15
N ALA A 175 7.55 12.35 3.54
CA ALA A 175 7.11 13.49 2.74
C ALA A 175 7.40 13.32 1.24
N SER A 176 7.90 12.15 0.83
CA SER A 176 8.39 11.95 -0.53
C SER A 176 7.24 11.92 -1.53
N PRO A 177 7.27 12.73 -2.60
CA PRO A 177 6.28 12.66 -3.69
C PRO A 177 6.26 11.29 -4.40
N MET A 178 7.28 10.46 -4.17
CA MET A 178 7.33 9.09 -4.67
C MET A 178 6.29 8.17 -4.01
N ILE A 179 5.77 8.51 -2.82
CA ILE A 179 4.71 7.73 -2.14
C ILE A 179 3.44 7.71 -3.01
N ALA A 180 3.00 8.88 -3.50
CA ALA A 180 1.84 8.98 -4.38
C ALA A 180 2.05 8.20 -5.69
N SER A 181 3.27 8.25 -6.24
CA SER A 181 3.62 7.48 -7.43
C SER A 181 3.55 5.97 -7.21
N ARG A 182 3.98 5.47 -6.03
CA ARG A 182 3.84 4.05 -5.65
C ARG A 182 2.39 3.65 -5.52
N GLN A 183 1.58 4.44 -4.83
CA GLN A 183 0.15 4.20 -4.69
C GLN A 183 -0.53 4.11 -6.05
N ALA A 184 -0.28 5.06 -6.95
CA ALA A 184 -0.79 5.03 -8.31
C ALA A 184 -0.36 3.77 -9.09
N SER A 185 0.88 3.33 -8.89
CA SER A 185 1.42 2.13 -9.54
C SER A 185 0.81 0.82 -9.00
N VAL A 186 0.41 0.78 -7.72
CA VAL A 186 -0.34 -0.36 -7.17
C VAL A 186 -1.82 -0.31 -7.63
N LEU A 187 -2.42 0.88 -7.65
CA LEU A 187 -3.81 1.06 -8.10
C LEU A 187 -4.01 0.67 -9.57
N VAL A 188 -3.05 0.95 -10.46
CA VAL A 188 -3.20 0.56 -11.87
C VAL A 188 -3.27 -0.97 -12.04
N LEU A 189 -2.58 -1.74 -11.19
CA LEU A 189 -2.71 -3.21 -11.18
C LEU A 189 -4.10 -3.64 -10.69
N GLU A 190 -4.64 -2.95 -9.69
CA GLU A 190 -5.98 -3.21 -9.18
C GLU A 190 -7.06 -2.91 -10.24
N PHE A 191 -6.95 -1.77 -10.93
CA PHE A 191 -7.87 -1.41 -12.00
C PHE A 191 -7.78 -2.38 -13.18
N PHE A 192 -6.58 -2.86 -13.51
CA PHE A 192 -6.39 -3.89 -14.53
C PHE A 192 -7.04 -5.22 -14.12
N MET A 193 -6.92 -5.62 -12.85
CA MET A 193 -7.63 -6.79 -12.33
C MET A 193 -9.15 -6.63 -12.41
N LEU A 194 -9.66 -5.43 -12.11
CA LEU A 194 -11.07 -5.10 -12.24
C LEU A 194 -11.54 -5.05 -13.70
N MET A 195 -10.69 -4.68 -14.64
CA MET A 195 -11.02 -4.74 -16.07
C MET A 195 -11.42 -6.16 -16.49
N GLY A 196 -10.85 -7.18 -15.83
CA GLY A 196 -11.21 -8.59 -16.01
C GLY A 196 -10.53 -9.26 -17.20
N CYS A 197 -9.30 -8.85 -17.53
CA CYS A 197 -8.51 -9.53 -18.57
C CYS A 197 -8.03 -10.89 -18.08
N ASP A 198 -8.26 -11.92 -18.87
CA ASP A 198 -7.78 -13.25 -18.55
C ASP A 198 -6.29 -13.38 -18.86
N VAL A 199 -5.55 -14.10 -18.01
CA VAL A 199 -4.10 -14.29 -18.17
C VAL A 199 -3.75 -14.95 -19.52
N GLY A 200 -4.67 -15.72 -20.11
CA GLY A 200 -4.50 -16.33 -21.43
C GLY A 200 -4.53 -15.33 -22.59
N GLU A 201 -5.15 -14.16 -22.40
CA GLU A 201 -5.26 -13.08 -23.40
C GLU A 201 -4.02 -12.18 -23.40
N ILE A 202 -3.19 -12.26 -22.36
CA ILE A 202 -1.99 -11.43 -22.23
C ILE A 202 -0.85 -12.01 -23.06
N GLU A 203 -0.27 -11.16 -23.91
CA GLU A 203 0.93 -11.47 -24.70
C GLU A 203 2.03 -12.14 -23.86
N GLU A 204 2.62 -13.20 -24.39
CA GLU A 204 3.62 -13.99 -23.66
C GLU A 204 4.83 -13.16 -23.21
N VAL A 205 5.26 -12.20 -24.04
CA VAL A 205 6.37 -11.29 -23.73
C VAL A 205 6.06 -10.46 -22.48
N VAL A 206 4.84 -9.91 -22.38
CA VAL A 206 4.40 -9.12 -21.23
C VAL A 206 4.28 -9.99 -19.97
N ARG A 207 3.77 -11.23 -20.11
CA ARG A 207 3.73 -12.18 -18.98
C ARG A 207 5.12 -12.54 -18.47
N LYS A 208 6.09 -12.74 -19.36
CA LYS A 208 7.50 -13.01 -18.98
C LYS A 208 8.10 -11.83 -18.25
N GLU A 209 7.92 -10.61 -18.75
CA GLU A 209 8.37 -9.38 -18.07
C GLU A 209 7.76 -9.25 -16.66
N ALA A 210 6.45 -9.45 -16.54
CA ALA A 210 5.76 -9.39 -15.25
C ALA A 210 6.24 -10.49 -14.30
N ALA A 211 6.52 -11.68 -14.80
CA ALA A 211 7.07 -12.78 -13.99
C ALA A 211 8.47 -12.44 -13.47
N GLU A 212 9.35 -11.90 -14.31
CA GLU A 212 10.69 -11.44 -13.89
C GLU A 212 10.60 -10.33 -12.83
N ALA A 213 9.72 -9.34 -13.04
CA ALA A 213 9.46 -8.28 -12.08
C ALA A 213 8.98 -8.84 -10.73
N ALA A 214 8.04 -9.80 -10.74
CA ALA A 214 7.53 -10.43 -9.53
C ALA A 214 8.61 -11.23 -8.79
N VAL A 215 9.47 -11.96 -9.51
CA VAL A 215 10.60 -12.71 -8.93
C VAL A 215 11.57 -11.75 -8.24
N GLU A 216 11.91 -10.66 -8.90
CA GLU A 216 12.84 -9.67 -8.37
C GLU A 216 12.26 -8.92 -7.16
N TRP A 217 10.97 -8.57 -7.20
CA TRP A 217 10.27 -7.99 -6.06
C TRP A 217 10.26 -8.94 -4.86
N ARG A 218 9.91 -10.21 -5.09
CA ARG A 218 9.95 -11.25 -4.05
C ARG A 218 11.35 -11.37 -3.46
N ARG A 219 12.40 -11.38 -4.29
CA ARG A 219 13.79 -11.46 -3.84
C ARG A 219 14.13 -10.31 -2.89
N ARG A 220 13.71 -9.08 -3.20
CA ARG A 220 13.87 -7.92 -2.30
C ARG A 220 13.14 -8.14 -0.98
N LEU A 221 11.85 -8.47 -1.01
CA LEU A 221 11.04 -8.60 0.21
C LEU A 221 11.56 -9.72 1.14
N VAL A 222 12.04 -10.82 0.56
CA VAL A 222 12.73 -11.87 1.33
C VAL A 222 14.01 -11.34 1.98
N GLY A 223 14.81 -10.54 1.27
CA GLY A 223 15.99 -9.88 1.82
C GLY A 223 15.69 -8.83 2.90
N GLU A 224 14.48 -8.25 2.88
CA GLU A 224 14.00 -7.27 3.87
C GLU A 224 13.34 -7.92 5.11
N GLY A 225 13.37 -9.25 5.23
CA GLY A 225 12.87 -9.96 6.41
C GLY A 225 11.68 -10.90 6.16
N GLY A 226 11.30 -11.10 4.90
CA GLY A 226 10.25 -12.03 4.49
C GLY A 226 8.96 -11.35 4.05
N LEU A 227 8.16 -12.07 3.27
CA LEU A 227 6.90 -11.57 2.69
C LEU A 227 5.88 -11.20 3.76
N GLY A 228 5.77 -11.99 4.84
CA GLY A 228 4.85 -11.68 5.95
C GLY A 228 5.21 -10.42 6.76
N LYS A 229 6.40 -9.84 6.56
CA LYS A 229 6.82 -8.57 7.17
C LYS A 229 6.83 -7.40 6.19
N ALA A 230 6.45 -7.62 4.93
CA ALA A 230 6.37 -6.56 3.94
C ALA A 230 5.32 -5.53 4.34
N CYS A 231 5.52 -4.26 3.98
CA CYS A 231 4.51 -3.24 4.18
C CYS A 231 3.31 -3.46 3.25
N GLU A 232 2.16 -2.91 3.62
CA GLU A 232 0.89 -3.14 2.88
C GLU A 232 1.02 -2.86 1.39
N VAL A 233 1.64 -1.73 1.01
CA VAL A 233 1.79 -1.33 -0.39
C VAL A 233 2.63 -2.34 -1.19
N ASP A 234 3.71 -2.86 -0.61
CA ASP A 234 4.55 -3.85 -1.26
C ASP A 234 3.85 -5.21 -1.37
N ALA A 235 3.21 -5.66 -0.29
CA ALA A 235 2.47 -6.92 -0.27
C ALA A 235 1.29 -6.89 -1.27
N ARG A 236 0.51 -5.80 -1.25
CA ARG A 236 -0.64 -5.58 -2.15
C ARG A 236 -0.20 -5.47 -3.60
N GLY A 237 0.85 -4.70 -3.87
CA GLY A 237 1.39 -4.56 -5.21
C GLY A 237 1.88 -5.89 -5.79
N LEU A 238 2.64 -6.67 -5.00
CA LEU A 238 3.12 -7.97 -5.47
C LEU A 238 1.98 -8.98 -5.64
N LEU A 239 1.00 -9.01 -4.72
CA LEU A 239 -0.19 -9.86 -4.82
C LEU A 239 -1.00 -9.56 -6.09
N LEU A 240 -1.23 -8.28 -6.38
CA LEU A 240 -1.94 -7.86 -7.59
C LEU A 240 -1.14 -8.21 -8.85
N LEU A 241 0.18 -8.01 -8.85
CA LEU A 241 1.04 -8.34 -10.00
C LEU A 241 0.94 -9.84 -10.36
N ILE A 242 1.14 -10.73 -9.38
CA ILE A 242 1.04 -12.18 -9.64
C ILE A 242 -0.40 -12.62 -9.92
N GLY A 243 -1.40 -11.89 -9.42
CA GLY A 243 -2.81 -12.16 -9.70
C GLY A 243 -3.24 -11.76 -11.10
N CYS A 244 -2.69 -10.67 -11.64
CA CYS A 244 -2.99 -10.17 -12.98
C CYS A 244 -2.24 -10.93 -14.09
N PHE A 245 -0.98 -11.28 -13.86
CA PHE A 245 -0.10 -11.80 -14.93
C PHE A 245 0.26 -13.28 -14.76
N GLY A 246 -0.15 -13.89 -13.65
CA GLY A 246 0.14 -15.27 -13.30
C GLY A 246 1.22 -15.41 -12.23
N ILE A 247 1.19 -16.55 -11.54
CA ILE A 247 2.07 -16.83 -10.39
C ILE A 247 3.33 -17.55 -10.88
N PRO A 248 4.53 -16.96 -10.74
CA PRO A 248 5.77 -17.64 -11.10
C PRO A 248 6.00 -18.88 -10.23
N LYS A 249 6.62 -19.94 -10.79
CA LYS A 249 6.81 -21.24 -10.11
C LYS A 249 7.58 -21.14 -8.78
N ILE A 250 8.42 -20.13 -8.60
CA ILE A 250 9.18 -19.91 -7.36
C ILE A 250 8.29 -19.49 -6.17
N PHE A 251 7.07 -19.01 -6.42
CA PHE A 251 6.13 -18.64 -5.38
C PHE A 251 5.47 -19.89 -4.78
N ARG A 252 5.76 -20.11 -3.51
CA ARG A 252 5.13 -21.16 -2.70
C ARG A 252 3.76 -20.72 -2.22
N ASN A 253 2.94 -21.67 -1.77
CA ASN A 253 1.64 -21.34 -1.20
C ASN A 253 1.76 -20.41 0.02
N ASP A 254 2.77 -20.61 0.86
CA ASP A 254 3.00 -19.76 2.02
C ASP A 254 3.42 -18.35 1.63
N ASP A 255 4.18 -18.20 0.54
CA ASP A 255 4.53 -16.88 0.00
C ASP A 255 3.25 -16.10 -0.38
N VAL A 256 2.26 -16.77 -1.00
CA VAL A 256 0.99 -16.13 -1.38
C VAL A 256 0.11 -15.86 -0.16
N LYS A 257 0.08 -16.74 0.83
CA LYS A 257 -0.65 -16.52 2.10
C LYS A 257 -0.10 -15.32 2.86
N ASP A 258 1.23 -15.22 2.96
CA ASP A 258 1.92 -14.10 3.59
C ASP A 258 1.55 -12.78 2.91
N LEU A 259 1.53 -12.77 1.57
CA LEU A 259 1.12 -11.61 0.80
C LEU A 259 -0.34 -11.21 1.07
N ILE A 260 -1.28 -12.15 1.10
CA ILE A 260 -2.68 -11.88 1.41
C ILE A 260 -2.85 -11.28 2.80
N TRP A 261 -2.10 -11.82 3.77
CA TRP A 261 -2.17 -11.35 5.15
C TRP A 261 -1.61 -9.92 5.27
N ALA A 262 -0.47 -9.65 4.64
CA ALA A 262 0.18 -8.34 4.69
C ALA A 262 -0.48 -7.27 3.78
N SER A 263 -1.27 -7.66 2.77
CA SER A 263 -1.79 -6.73 1.75
C SER A 263 -3.10 -6.02 2.10
N ASN A 264 -3.67 -6.27 3.29
CA ASN A 264 -5.05 -5.85 3.61
C ASN A 264 -6.04 -6.34 2.53
N ALA A 265 -5.97 -7.63 2.18
CA ALA A 265 -6.73 -8.22 1.07
C ALA A 265 -8.26 -8.02 1.17
N GLY A 266 -8.80 -7.80 2.37
CA GLY A 266 -10.21 -7.49 2.59
C GLY A 266 -10.66 -6.22 1.87
N ALA A 267 -9.79 -5.20 1.77
CA ALA A 267 -10.10 -3.94 1.09
C ALA A 267 -10.19 -4.05 -0.44
N ILE A 268 -9.64 -5.13 -1.02
CA ILE A 268 -9.59 -5.35 -2.49
C ILE A 268 -10.18 -6.69 -2.91
N ARG A 269 -11.00 -7.29 -2.05
CA ARG A 269 -11.52 -8.65 -2.24
C ARG A 269 -12.30 -8.79 -3.54
N ASP A 270 -13.08 -7.79 -3.91
CA ASP A 270 -13.84 -7.73 -5.17
C ASP A 270 -12.93 -7.78 -6.41
N ALA A 271 -11.78 -7.10 -6.38
CA ALA A 271 -10.76 -7.20 -7.41
C ALA A 271 -10.10 -8.58 -7.41
N LEU A 272 -9.61 -9.05 -6.25
CA LEU A 272 -8.91 -10.34 -6.12
C LEU A 272 -9.74 -11.53 -6.60
N ARG A 273 -11.06 -11.49 -6.41
CA ARG A 273 -12.00 -12.53 -6.90
C ARG A 273 -12.07 -12.62 -8.43
N ARG A 274 -11.57 -11.62 -9.17
CA ARG A 274 -11.48 -11.69 -10.64
C ARG A 274 -10.24 -12.42 -11.12
N SER A 275 -9.25 -12.67 -10.25
CA SER A 275 -8.07 -13.44 -10.63
C SER A 275 -8.34 -14.94 -10.59
N SER A 276 -8.51 -15.55 -11.76
CA SER A 276 -8.61 -17.01 -11.90
C SER A 276 -7.39 -17.75 -11.33
N VAL A 277 -6.21 -17.15 -11.43
CA VAL A 277 -4.95 -17.75 -10.95
C VAL A 277 -4.88 -17.76 -9.42
N LEU A 278 -5.25 -16.68 -8.74
CA LEU A 278 -5.28 -16.64 -7.28
C LEU A 278 -6.32 -17.60 -6.72
N LEU A 279 -7.51 -17.67 -7.33
CA LEU A 279 -8.56 -18.60 -6.95
C LEU A 279 -8.14 -20.07 -7.12
N ALA A 280 -7.42 -20.41 -8.18
CA ALA A 280 -6.91 -21.76 -8.40
C ALA A 280 -5.82 -22.15 -7.37
N ARG A 281 -5.03 -21.18 -6.90
CA ARG A 281 -3.91 -21.44 -5.96
C ARG A 281 -4.37 -21.51 -4.50
N ILE A 282 -5.47 -20.84 -4.15
CA ILE A 282 -5.92 -20.69 -2.75
C ILE A 282 -7.37 -21.16 -2.63
N PRO A 283 -7.61 -22.38 -2.15
CA PRO A 283 -8.96 -22.90 -1.98
C PRO A 283 -9.69 -22.07 -0.92
N GLY A 284 -10.75 -21.35 -1.32
CA GLY A 284 -11.95 -20.87 -0.60
C GLY A 284 -11.95 -20.39 0.86
N THR A 285 -10.89 -20.52 1.66
CA THR A 285 -10.88 -20.24 3.11
C THR A 285 -10.29 -18.87 3.44
N TYR A 286 -9.56 -18.25 2.51
CA TYR A 286 -8.88 -16.95 2.73
C TYR A 286 -9.51 -15.79 1.94
N VAL A 287 -10.53 -16.06 1.11
CA VAL A 287 -11.21 -15.06 0.24
C VAL A 287 -12.74 -15.10 0.42
N LYS A 288 -13.23 -15.52 1.60
CA LYS A 288 -14.65 -15.44 1.98
C LYS A 288 -14.98 -14.06 2.54
#